data_AF-A0A6A5ZHI1-F1
#
_entry.id   AF-A0A6A5ZHI1-F1
#
_cell.length_a   1.000
_cell.length_b   1.000
_cell.length_c   1.000
_cell.angle_alpha   90.00
_cell.angle_beta   90.00
_cell.angle_gamma   90.00
#
_symmetry.space_group_name_H-M   'P 1'
#
loop_
_entity.id
_entity.type
_entity.pdbx_description
1 polymer ?
#
loop_
_entity_poly.entity_id
_entity_poly.type
_entity_poly.pdbx_seq_one_letter_code
_entity_poly.pdbx_strand_id
1 'polypeptide(L)'
;MATMGMAAVAPLKSVIISFPKGTPGNVVEQAIQTVKDSGGEITHVYNIIQGFSANVPDTGLEQVQTLGQAFNMVVEEDQLVQTNNGMGI
;
A
#
# COMPACT_ATOMS: atom_id res chain seq x y z
N MET A 1 -23.16 19.00 -26.73
CA MET A 1 -22.47 19.49 -25.51
C MET A 1 -21.72 18.32 -24.93
N ALA A 2 -20.39 18.36 -24.89
CA ALA A 2 -19.58 17.27 -24.37
C ALA A 2 -19.52 17.38 -22.85
N THR A 3 -20.18 16.47 -22.14
CA THR A 3 -20.00 16.30 -20.70
C THR A 3 -18.64 15.62 -20.51
N MET A 4 -17.58 16.40 -20.32
CA MET A 4 -16.32 15.85 -19.83
C MET A 4 -16.57 15.41 -18.39
N GLY A 5 -16.80 14.12 -18.19
CA GLY A 5 -16.92 13.53 -16.86
C GLY A 5 -15.61 13.76 -16.12
N MET A 6 -15.67 14.50 -15.03
CA MET A 6 -14.58 14.56 -14.06
C MET A 6 -14.37 13.15 -13.55
N ALA A 7 -13.28 12.49 -13.96
CA ALA A 7 -12.88 11.23 -13.37
C ALA A 7 -12.66 11.49 -11.87
N ALA A 8 -13.51 10.92 -11.02
CA ALA A 8 -13.35 11.01 -9.59
C ALA A 8 -12.02 10.34 -9.21
N VAL A 9 -11.11 11.11 -8.58
CA VAL A 9 -9.87 10.55 -8.04
C VAL A 9 -10.27 9.60 -6.91
N ALA A 10 -9.94 8.31 -7.06
CA ALA A 10 -10.21 7.33 -6.03
C ALA A 10 -9.41 7.70 -4.75
N PRO A 11 -10.03 7.61 -3.55
CA PRO A 11 -9.30 7.85 -2.31
C PRO A 11 -8.18 6.80 -2.16
N LEU A 12 -6.98 7.27 -1.81
CA LEU A 12 -5.81 6.42 -1.57
C LEU A 12 -5.68 6.14 -0.07
N LYS A 13 -5.38 4.89 0.27
CA LYS A 13 -5.00 4.47 1.63
C LYS A 13 -3.48 4.36 1.71
N SER A 14 -2.89 4.95 2.75
CA SER A 14 -1.49 4.72 3.09
C SER A 14 -1.39 3.37 3.78
N VAL A 15 -0.59 2.47 3.23
CA VAL A 15 -0.42 1.10 3.73
C VAL A 15 1.05 0.68 3.74
N ILE A 16 1.38 -0.21 4.66
CA ILE A 16 2.63 -0.98 4.66
C ILE A 16 2.27 -2.41 4.26
N ILE A 17 2.94 -2.90 3.21
CA ILE A 17 2.80 -4.27 2.73
C ILE A 17 4.10 -5.01 3.06
N SER A 18 4.00 -6.07 3.85
CA SER A 18 5.15 -6.87 4.27
C SER A 18 4.96 -8.35 3.97
N PHE A 19 6.08 -9.01 3.70
CA PHE A 19 6.16 -10.42 3.34
C PHE A 19 7.06 -11.16 4.33
N PRO A 20 6.80 -12.45 4.59
CA PRO A 20 7.70 -13.30 5.37
C PRO A 20 9.10 -13.38 4.77
N LYS A 21 10.09 -13.60 5.63
CA LYS A 21 11.48 -13.84 5.20
C LYS A 21 11.55 -15.05 4.28
N GLY A 22 12.24 -14.90 3.15
CA GLY A 22 12.40 -15.94 2.14
C GLY A 22 11.37 -15.87 1.01
N THR A 23 10.47 -14.88 1.03
CA THR A 23 9.60 -14.61 -0.11
C THR A 23 10.45 -14.28 -1.35
N PRO A 24 10.22 -14.94 -2.50
CA PRO A 24 10.95 -14.65 -3.72
C PRO A 24 10.83 -13.18 -4.14
N GLY A 25 11.93 -12.56 -4.57
CA GLY A 25 11.96 -11.14 -4.95
C GLY A 25 10.93 -10.78 -6.04
N ASN A 26 10.68 -11.70 -6.98
CA ASN A 26 9.69 -11.50 -8.05
C ASN A 26 8.26 -11.33 -7.53
N VAL A 27 7.92 -11.88 -6.36
CA VAL A 27 6.60 -11.72 -5.73
C VAL A 27 6.44 -10.30 -5.20
N VAL A 28 7.49 -9.79 -4.55
CA VAL A 28 7.51 -8.41 -4.03
C VAL A 28 7.48 -7.41 -5.18
N GLU A 29 8.25 -7.65 -6.24
CA GLU A 29 8.24 -6.84 -7.46
C GLU A 29 6.87 -6.85 -8.15
N GLN A 30 6.22 -8.02 -8.23
CA GLN A 30 4.89 -8.14 -8.80
C GLN A 30 3.83 -7.41 -7.97
N ALA A 31 3.93 -7.44 -6.65
CA ALA A 31 3.05 -6.66 -5.77
C ALA A 31 3.27 -5.15 -5.97
N ILE A 32 4.52 -4.69 -6.09
CA ILE A 32 4.84 -3.28 -6.42
C ILE A 32 4.24 -2.88 -7.77
N GLN A 33 4.36 -3.74 -8.78
CA GLN A 33 3.83 -3.45 -10.10
C GLN A 33 2.30 -3.38 -10.09
N THR A 34 1.65 -4.29 -9.35
CA THR A 34 0.19 -4.30 -9.18
C THR A 34 -0.31 -3.01 -8.52
N VAL A 35 0.39 -2.52 -7.50
CA VAL A 35 0.07 -1.21 -6.90
C VAL A 35 0.17 -0.09 -7.93
N LYS A 36 1.24 -0.04 -8.72
CA LYS A 36 1.41 0.99 -9.75
C LYS A 36 0.34 0.92 -10.85
N ASP A 37 0.03 -0.28 -11.32
CA ASP A 37 -0.96 -0.52 -12.38
C ASP A 37 -2.38 -0.16 -11.93
N SER A 38 -2.65 -0.26 -10.62
CA SER A 38 -3.92 0.18 -10.02
C SER A 38 -4.04 1.70 -9.85
N GLY A 39 -3.00 2.47 -10.16
CA GLY A 39 -2.94 3.92 -9.92
C GLY A 39 -2.47 4.32 -8.53
N GLY A 40 -1.85 3.39 -7.79
CA GLY A 40 -1.19 3.67 -6.51
C GLY A 40 0.25 4.15 -6.68
N GLU A 41 0.81 4.66 -5.59
CA GLU A 41 2.16 5.22 -5.51
C GLU A 41 2.97 4.52 -4.43
N ILE A 42 4.21 4.14 -4.73
CA ILE A 42 5.15 3.59 -3.74
C ILE A 42 5.83 4.74 -3.02
N THR A 43 5.67 4.81 -1.70
CA THR A 43 6.27 5.88 -0.87
C THR A 43 7.62 5.48 -0.30
N HIS A 44 7.82 4.18 -0.03
CA HIS A 44 9.08 3.67 0.48
C HIS A 44 9.27 2.18 0.18
N VAL A 45 10.50 1.75 -0.09
CA VAL A 45 10.86 0.32 -0.19
C VAL A 45 11.85 0.01 0.91
N TYR A 46 11.55 -0.97 1.75
CA TYR A 46 12.37 -1.28 2.91
C TYR A 46 13.52 -2.20 2.55
N ASN A 47 14.70 -1.93 3.12
CA ASN A 47 15.86 -2.82 3.01
C ASN A 47 15.96 -3.79 4.21
N ILE A 48 15.27 -3.49 5.32
CA ILE A 48 15.32 -4.26 6.58
C ILE A 48 14.28 -5.38 6.66
N ILE A 49 13.17 -5.22 5.94
CA ILE A 49 12.08 -6.18 5.82
C ILE A 49 11.77 -6.38 4.34
N GLN A 50 11.23 -7.53 3.96
CA GLN A 50 10.73 -7.72 2.61
C GLN A 50 9.36 -7.05 2.52
N GLY A 51 9.32 -5.79 2.06
CA GLY A 51 8.09 -5.03 2.02
C GLY A 51 8.29 -3.60 1.52
N PHE A 52 7.18 -2.89 1.37
CA PHE A 52 7.15 -1.52 0.89
C PHE A 52 5.91 -0.79 1.44
N SER A 53 5.99 0.54 1.48
CA SER A 53 4.87 1.43 1.79
C SER A 53 4.30 2.00 0.50
N ALA A 54 2.99 2.16 0.46
CA ALA A 54 2.29 2.70 -0.70
C ALA A 54 1.03 3.49 -0.33
N ASN A 55 0.71 4.46 -1.17
CA ASN A 55 -0.63 5.03 -1.27
C ASN A 55 -1.38 4.25 -2.34
N VAL A 56 -2.36 3.42 -1.97
CA VAL A 56 -3.05 2.52 -2.92
C VAL A 56 -4.56 2.78 -2.90
N PRO A 57 -5.24 2.75 -4.06
CA PRO A 57 -6.71 2.72 -4.06
C PRO A 57 -7.21 1.37 -3.56
N ASP A 58 -8.46 1.31 -3.09
CA ASP A 58 -9.08 0.08 -2.59
C ASP A 58 -8.98 -1.09 -3.58
N THR A 59 -9.22 -0.82 -4.86
CA THR A 59 -9.14 -1.82 -5.93
C THR A 59 -7.74 -2.38 -6.14
N GLY A 60 -6.71 -1.56 -5.92
CA GLY A 60 -5.32 -2.00 -5.94
C GLY A 60 -4.98 -2.86 -4.72
N LEU A 61 -5.53 -2.49 -3.57
CA LEU A 61 -5.32 -3.24 -2.34
C LEU A 61 -5.91 -4.66 -2.41
N GLU A 62 -7.12 -4.80 -2.94
CA GLU A 62 -7.77 -6.11 -3.16
C GLU A 62 -6.96 -7.02 -4.09
N GLN A 63 -6.39 -6.46 -5.15
CA GLN A 63 -5.53 -7.19 -6.09
C GLN A 63 -4.24 -7.67 -5.43
N VAL A 64 -3.58 -6.79 -4.67
CA VAL A 64 -2.36 -7.15 -3.94
C VAL A 64 -2.64 -8.18 -2.86
N GLN A 65 -3.76 -8.07 -2.13
CA GLN A 65 -4.19 -9.09 -1.16
C GLN A 65 -4.37 -10.46 -1.81
N THR A 66 -5.02 -10.50 -2.98
CA THR A 66 -5.21 -11.74 -3.74
C THR A 66 -3.87 -12.38 -4.14
N LEU A 67 -2.90 -11.58 -4.58
CA LEU A 67 -1.55 -12.05 -4.92
C LEU A 67 -0.79 -12.56 -3.69
N GLY A 68 -0.91 -11.86 -2.56
CA GLY A 68 -0.17 -12.14 -1.33
C GLY A 68 -0.75 -13.27 -0.47
N GLN A 69 -1.97 -13.75 -0.73
CA GLN A 69 -2.61 -14.84 0.03
C GLN A 69 -1.75 -16.11 0.09
N ALA A 70 -1.06 -16.44 -1.00
CA ALA A 70 -0.17 -17.61 -1.06
C ALA A 70 1.14 -17.44 -0.29
N PHE A 71 1.46 -16.20 0.14
CA PHE A 71 2.76 -15.83 0.71
C PHE A 71 2.64 -15.27 2.14
N ASN A 72 1.50 -15.47 2.82
CA ASN A 72 1.26 -14.94 4.16
C ASN A 72 1.59 -13.44 4.29
N MET A 73 1.29 -12.67 3.23
CA MET A 73 1.50 -11.23 3.20
C MET A 73 0.64 -10.54 4.24
N VAL A 74 1.18 -9.52 4.89
CA VAL A 74 0.47 -8.67 5.84
C VAL A 74 0.33 -7.27 5.26
N VAL A 75 -0.89 -6.75 5.32
CA VAL A 75 -1.20 -5.36 4.99
C VAL A 75 -1.57 -4.65 6.29
N GLU A 76 -0.88 -3.57 6.60
CA GLU A 76 -1.18 -2.69 7.73
C GLU A 76 -1.51 -1.30 7.18
N GLU A 77 -2.65 -0.73 7.58
CA GLU A 77 -2.96 0.67 7.27
C GLU A 77 -2.07 1.57 8.13
N ASP A 78 -1.44 2.55 7.49
CA ASP A 78 -0.59 3.51 8.17
C ASP A 78 -1.44 4.40 9.09
N GLN A 79 -1.04 4.51 10.35
CA GLN A 79 -1.80 5.25 11.36
C GLN A 79 -1.07 6.52 11.79
N LEU A 80 -1.85 7.56 12.04
CA LEU A 80 -1.33 8.84 12.48
C LEU A 80 -0.88 8.74 13.95
N VAL A 81 0.44 8.78 14.18
CA VAL A 81 1.02 8.81 15.52
C VAL A 81 0.97 10.23 16.06
N GLN A 82 0.28 10.44 17.18
CA GLN A 82 0.22 11.73 17.86
C GLN A 82 1.17 11.73 19.07
N THR A 83 1.90 12.82 19.27
CA THR A 83 2.61 13.04 20.53
C THR A 83 1.60 13.46 21.60
N ASN A 84 1.49 12.69 22.68
CA ASN A 84 0.81 13.15 23.88
C ASN A 84 1.70 14.22 24.53
N ASN A 85 1.68 15.44 24.00
CA ASN A 85 2.29 16.57 24.68
C ASN A 85 1.39 16.93 25.87
N GLY A 86 1.60 16.22 26.99
CA GLY A 86 0.99 16.52 28.28
C GLY A 86 1.46 17.88 28.79
N MET A 87 0.89 18.96 28.26
CA MET A 87 0.82 20.21 28.98
C MET A 87 -0.24 20.03 30.06
N GLY A 88 0.23 19.60 31.25
CA GLY A 88 -0.53 19.77 32.47
C GLY A 88 -0.76 21.26 32.68
N ILE A 89 -2.00 21.69 32.47
CA ILE A 89 -2.55 22.90 33.08
C ILE A 89 -2.92 22.60 34.53
#